data_AF-A0A351L5S9-F1
#
_entry.id   AF-A0A351L5S9-F1
#
_cell.length_a   1.000
_cell.length_b   1.000
_cell.length_c   1.000
_cell.angle_alpha   90.00
_cell.angle_beta   90.00
_cell.angle_gamma   90.00
#
_symmetry.space_group_name_H-M   'P 1'
#
loop_
_entity.id
_entity.type
_entity.pdbx_description
1 polymer ?
#
loop_
_entity_poly.entity_id
_entity_poly.type
_entity_poly.pdbx_seq_one_letter_code
_entity_poly.pdbx_strand_id
1 'polypeptide(L)'
;MMQVWGTLLIFIVCPLLGGLPLIAWITFALTRHNLARIGTGNIGVQAAFYHGGTFVGILAVLSEAFKGIAAVLLARAFFPNNPTWELIALIALVMGRYWMGKGAGTTNVVWGYVVHDWKVALLVFLIGGIGFTIVRDRQSGRLWILILCPLILAMLYPREGERIVVAIALSILLAWIYQKIPDDLDLPTSGSQPDSQKVFRFFRGDKAMISLQQPLDAIKVGQKAATLSQLKRWGYPVPPGWVLPPGDDPQPLIESLQPSPQTPLVVRSSAIGEDSEQASAAGQYQTILNVTSKAELQQAINQCQLSYNAPAAVEYRQQRNVPEAAMAVLIQTQVQGAFSGVAFSRDPIIQYGDAVVIEALPGSASLVVSGQVTPENYRVVISDNDIVSSSWILPDNLYLQIEGKGEIPPGIIRQVAYLARHLEARYHGIAQDIEWSYDGQNLWLLQSRPITNLSPIWTRKIAAEVIPGLICPLTWSINRPLTCGVWGE
;
A
#
# COMPACT_ATOMS: atom_id res chain seq x y z
N MET A 1 -43.70 16.67 -41.26
CA MET A 1 -44.31 15.63 -40.40
C MET A 1 -43.31 14.64 -39.84
N MET A 2 -42.42 14.04 -40.64
CA MET A 2 -41.46 13.02 -40.17
C MET A 2 -40.54 13.50 -39.02
N GLN A 3 -40.10 14.76 -39.03
CA GLN A 3 -39.29 15.34 -37.94
C GLN A 3 -40.07 15.51 -36.63
N VAL A 4 -41.34 15.93 -36.67
CA VAL A 4 -42.19 16.08 -35.48
C VAL A 4 -42.46 14.71 -34.83
N TRP A 5 -42.75 13.71 -35.66
CA TRP A 5 -42.87 12.32 -35.21
C TRP A 5 -41.55 11.77 -34.67
N GLY A 6 -40.41 12.10 -35.30
CA GLY A 6 -39.08 11.74 -34.83
C GLY A 6 -38.75 12.34 -33.46
N THR A 7 -39.05 13.63 -33.25
CA THR A 7 -38.86 14.30 -31.96
C THR A 7 -39.69 13.63 -30.86
N LEU A 8 -40.98 13.40 -31.12
CA LEU A 8 -41.90 12.77 -30.18
C LEU A 8 -41.48 11.32 -29.88
N LEU A 9 -40.99 10.60 -30.88
CA LEU A 9 -40.47 9.24 -30.72
C LEU A 9 -39.21 9.22 -29.84
N ILE A 10 -38.24 10.12 -30.05
CA ILE A 10 -37.03 10.18 -29.23
C ILE A 10 -37.38 10.44 -27.76
N PHE A 11 -38.25 11.43 -27.49
CA PHE A 11 -38.62 11.79 -26.11
C PHE A 11 -39.53 10.78 -25.41
N ILE A 12 -40.12 9.82 -26.13
CA ILE A 12 -40.91 8.73 -25.53
C ILE A 12 -40.09 7.44 -25.44
N VAL A 13 -39.51 7.02 -26.56
CA VAL A 13 -38.85 5.72 -26.69
C VAL A 13 -37.50 5.70 -25.98
N CYS A 14 -36.67 6.74 -26.09
CA CYS A 14 -35.34 6.72 -25.47
C CYS A 14 -35.40 6.67 -23.94
N PRO A 15 -36.26 7.45 -23.25
CA PRO A 15 -36.43 7.30 -21.80
C PRO A 15 -36.97 5.92 -21.40
N LEU A 16 -37.96 5.39 -22.11
CA LEU A 16 -38.49 4.04 -21.84
C LEU A 16 -37.41 2.97 -22.01
N LEU A 17 -36.62 3.06 -23.08
CA LEU A 17 -35.50 2.15 -23.36
C LEU A 17 -34.44 2.22 -22.26
N GLY A 18 -34.09 3.42 -21.79
CA GLY A 18 -33.17 3.61 -20.67
C GLY A 18 -33.70 3.03 -19.36
N GLY A 19 -35.01 3.17 -19.12
CA GLY A 19 -35.69 2.69 -17.93
C GLY A 19 -35.85 1.17 -17.82
N LEU A 20 -35.70 0.42 -18.92
CA LEU A 20 -35.85 -1.03 -18.92
C LEU A 20 -34.88 -1.71 -17.94
N PRO A 21 -35.36 -2.51 -16.96
CA PRO A 21 -34.50 -3.15 -15.97
C PRO A 21 -33.86 -4.45 -16.49
N LEU A 22 -33.29 -4.42 -17.71
CA LEU A 22 -32.69 -5.60 -18.36
C LEU A 22 -31.64 -6.28 -17.47
N ILE A 23 -30.78 -5.50 -16.81
CA ILE A 23 -29.78 -6.04 -15.88
C ILE A 23 -30.44 -6.84 -14.76
N ALA A 24 -31.51 -6.32 -14.15
CA ALA A 24 -32.21 -7.02 -13.08
C ALA A 24 -32.85 -8.32 -13.59
N TRP A 25 -33.42 -8.32 -14.80
CA TRP A 25 -33.99 -9.52 -15.41
C TRP A 25 -32.92 -10.57 -15.72
N ILE A 26 -31.79 -10.17 -16.30
CA ILE A 26 -30.66 -11.06 -16.63
C ILE A 26 -30.09 -11.67 -15.34
N THR A 27 -29.83 -10.84 -14.33
CA THR A 27 -29.30 -11.33 -13.06
C THR A 27 -30.29 -12.24 -12.35
N PHE A 28 -31.58 -11.87 -12.27
CA PHE A 28 -32.58 -12.72 -11.65
C PHE A 28 -32.75 -14.07 -12.38
N ALA A 29 -32.75 -14.07 -13.71
CA ALA A 29 -32.89 -15.29 -14.50
C ALA A 29 -31.72 -16.27 -14.29
N LEU A 30 -30.50 -15.75 -14.14
CA LEU A 30 -29.28 -16.56 -14.06
C LEU A 30 -28.88 -16.92 -12.63
N THR A 31 -29.13 -16.06 -11.65
CA THR A 31 -28.66 -16.26 -10.27
C THR A 31 -29.78 -16.30 -9.23
N ARG A 32 -31.03 -16.04 -9.63
CA ARG A 32 -32.19 -15.86 -8.73
C ARG A 32 -32.02 -14.74 -7.69
N HIS A 33 -30.98 -13.92 -7.81
CA HIS A 33 -30.77 -12.76 -6.97
C HIS A 33 -31.57 -11.57 -7.49
N ASN A 34 -32.25 -10.87 -6.57
CA ASN A 34 -32.96 -9.63 -6.90
C ASN A 34 -32.09 -8.43 -6.54
N LEU A 35 -31.41 -7.86 -7.55
CA LEU A 35 -30.52 -6.70 -7.39
C LEU A 35 -31.21 -5.49 -6.74
N ALA A 36 -32.51 -5.30 -6.95
CA ALA A 36 -33.25 -4.18 -6.34
C ALA A 36 -33.43 -4.32 -4.81
N ARG A 37 -33.14 -5.49 -4.24
CA ARG A 37 -33.30 -5.80 -2.80
C ARG A 37 -31.97 -6.18 -2.13
N ILE A 38 -30.84 -6.15 -2.83
CA ILE A 38 -29.55 -6.63 -2.35
C ILE A 38 -28.50 -5.53 -2.54
N GLY A 39 -27.54 -5.44 -1.62
CA GLY A 39 -26.44 -4.47 -1.68
C GLY A 39 -26.93 -3.03 -1.50
N THR A 40 -26.48 -2.12 -2.36
CA THR A 40 -26.87 -0.69 -2.40
C THR A 40 -28.28 -0.47 -2.98
N GLY A 41 -28.92 -1.51 -3.52
CA GLY A 41 -30.17 -1.39 -4.29
C GLY A 41 -30.01 -0.76 -5.67
N ASN A 42 -28.78 -0.50 -6.12
CA ASN A 42 -28.48 0.00 -7.45
C ASN A 42 -28.60 -1.12 -8.48
N ILE A 43 -29.32 -0.86 -9.59
CA ILE A 43 -29.44 -1.80 -10.70
C ILE A 43 -28.36 -1.43 -11.72
N GLY A 44 -27.10 -1.54 -11.32
CA GLY A 44 -25.94 -1.18 -12.13
C GLY A 44 -25.28 -2.38 -12.81
N VAL A 45 -24.48 -2.11 -13.85
CA VAL A 45 -23.55 -3.12 -14.42
C VAL A 45 -22.59 -3.63 -13.34
N GLN A 46 -22.16 -2.73 -12.45
CA GLN A 46 -21.26 -3.05 -11.34
C GLN A 46 -21.93 -3.98 -10.32
N ALA A 47 -23.17 -3.70 -9.89
CA ALA A 47 -23.96 -4.62 -9.08
C ALA A 47 -24.10 -6.01 -9.71
N ALA A 48 -24.25 -6.11 -11.04
CA ALA A 48 -24.32 -7.38 -11.75
C ALA A 48 -23.01 -8.17 -11.68
N PHE A 49 -21.84 -7.52 -11.82
CA PHE A 49 -20.54 -8.17 -11.62
C PHE A 49 -20.33 -8.60 -10.17
N TYR A 50 -20.80 -7.81 -9.21
CA TYR A 50 -20.62 -8.09 -7.78
C TYR A 50 -21.49 -9.28 -7.33
N HIS A 51 -22.79 -9.23 -7.60
CA HIS A 51 -23.76 -10.22 -7.14
C HIS A 51 -24.00 -11.39 -8.09
N GLY A 52 -23.66 -11.23 -9.37
CA GLY A 52 -23.91 -12.21 -10.43
C GLY A 52 -22.65 -12.83 -11.05
N GLY A 53 -21.46 -12.30 -10.74
CA GLY A 53 -20.20 -12.79 -11.30
C GLY A 53 -19.88 -12.27 -12.70
N THR A 54 -18.73 -12.70 -13.23
CA THR A 54 -18.15 -12.18 -14.48
C THR A 54 -19.07 -12.41 -15.68
N PHE A 55 -19.68 -13.58 -15.79
CA PHE A 55 -20.56 -13.92 -16.92
C PHE A 55 -21.82 -13.04 -16.94
N VAL A 56 -22.50 -12.88 -15.81
CA VAL A 56 -23.69 -12.03 -15.68
C VAL A 56 -23.32 -10.56 -15.89
N GLY A 57 -22.17 -10.13 -15.38
CA GLY A 57 -21.64 -8.79 -15.61
C GLY A 57 -21.39 -8.48 -17.10
N ILE A 58 -20.82 -9.42 -17.86
CA ILE A 58 -20.63 -9.25 -19.32
C ILE A 58 -21.98 -9.09 -20.03
N LEU A 59 -22.97 -9.94 -19.71
CA LEU A 59 -24.32 -9.80 -20.28
C LEU A 59 -24.98 -8.48 -19.90
N ALA A 60 -24.77 -8.00 -18.69
CA ALA A 60 -25.23 -6.68 -18.26
C ALA A 60 -24.59 -5.56 -19.10
N VAL A 61 -23.27 -5.61 -19.33
CA VAL A 61 -22.56 -4.66 -20.23
C VAL A 61 -23.17 -4.67 -21.63
N LEU A 62 -23.35 -5.86 -22.22
CA LEU A 62 -23.90 -5.99 -23.57
C LEU A 62 -25.33 -5.44 -23.67
N SER A 63 -26.17 -5.69 -22.65
CA SER A 63 -27.54 -5.20 -22.62
C SER A 63 -27.63 -3.68 -22.52
N GLU A 64 -26.74 -3.06 -21.75
CA GLU A 64 -26.66 -1.60 -21.59
C GLU A 64 -26.03 -0.95 -22.85
N ALA A 65 -24.96 -1.55 -23.39
CA ALA A 65 -24.36 -1.13 -24.65
C ALA A 65 -25.39 -1.11 -25.78
N PHE A 66 -26.21 -2.16 -25.90
CA PHE A 66 -27.28 -2.25 -26.88
C PHE A 66 -28.25 -1.07 -26.80
N LYS A 67 -28.69 -0.67 -25.61
CA LYS A 67 -29.61 0.48 -25.44
C LYS A 67 -28.98 1.78 -25.92
N GLY A 68 -27.72 2.02 -25.57
CA GLY A 68 -26.97 3.20 -26.00
C GLY A 68 -26.86 3.28 -27.52
N ILE A 69 -26.47 2.17 -28.16
CA ILE A 69 -26.35 2.05 -29.61
C ILE A 69 -27.72 2.24 -30.28
N ALA A 70 -28.76 1.57 -29.78
CA ALA A 70 -30.11 1.64 -30.33
C ALA A 70 -30.68 3.07 -30.28
N ALA A 71 -30.45 3.82 -29.20
CA ALA A 71 -30.89 5.22 -29.11
C ALA A 71 -30.24 6.11 -30.17
N VAL A 72 -28.94 5.94 -30.42
CA VAL A 72 -28.20 6.70 -31.45
C VAL A 72 -28.67 6.32 -32.85
N LEU A 73 -28.81 5.03 -33.15
CA LEU A 73 -29.32 4.56 -34.44
C LEU A 73 -30.76 5.02 -34.71
N LEU A 74 -31.60 5.04 -33.66
CA LEU A 74 -32.96 5.55 -33.76
C LEU A 74 -32.94 7.04 -34.11
N ALA A 75 -32.15 7.85 -33.41
CA ALA A 75 -32.01 9.28 -33.72
C ALA A 75 -31.49 9.50 -35.16
N ARG A 76 -30.49 8.72 -35.58
CA ARG A 76 -29.92 8.78 -36.93
C ARG A 76 -30.94 8.42 -38.02
N ALA A 77 -31.86 7.49 -37.75
CA ALA A 77 -32.89 7.11 -38.70
C ALA A 77 -33.89 8.24 -38.99
N PHE A 78 -34.22 9.05 -37.98
CA PHE A 78 -35.16 10.18 -38.14
C PHE A 78 -34.46 11.51 -38.48
N PHE A 79 -33.19 11.66 -38.11
CA PHE A 79 -32.41 12.88 -38.28
C PHE A 79 -31.01 12.60 -38.87
N PRO A 80 -30.91 12.06 -40.11
CA PRO A 80 -29.64 11.57 -40.66
C PRO A 80 -28.58 12.66 -40.85
N ASN A 81 -28.99 13.92 -41.04
CA ASN A 81 -28.09 15.05 -41.28
C ASN A 81 -27.85 15.91 -40.03
N ASN A 82 -28.36 15.51 -38.86
CA ASN A 82 -28.25 16.31 -37.64
C ASN A 82 -27.75 15.45 -36.46
N PRO A 83 -26.42 15.37 -36.27
CA PRO A 83 -25.82 14.53 -35.23
C PRO A 83 -26.15 15.01 -33.80
N THR A 84 -26.63 16.25 -33.63
CA THR A 84 -27.06 16.78 -32.34
C THR A 84 -28.20 15.96 -31.74
N TRP A 85 -29.11 15.44 -32.58
CA TRP A 85 -30.23 14.61 -32.13
C TRP A 85 -29.79 13.27 -31.53
N GLU A 86 -28.63 12.75 -31.94
CA GLU A 86 -28.06 11.53 -31.35
C GLU A 86 -27.65 11.76 -29.89
N LEU A 87 -27.06 12.93 -29.58
CA LEU A 87 -26.73 13.32 -28.21
C LEU A 87 -27.99 13.64 -27.39
N ILE A 88 -29.00 14.27 -27.98
CA ILE A 88 -30.30 14.49 -27.33
C ILE A 88 -30.97 13.15 -26.97
N ALA A 89 -30.89 12.15 -27.85
CA ALA A 89 -31.40 10.81 -27.58
C ALA A 89 -30.64 10.13 -26.42
N LEU A 90 -29.32 10.33 -26.31
CA LEU A 90 -28.54 9.85 -25.17
C LEU A 90 -28.94 10.56 -23.87
N ILE A 91 -29.18 11.87 -23.88
CA ILE A 91 -29.71 12.61 -22.71
C ILE A 91 -31.05 12.02 -22.27
N ALA A 92 -31.99 11.85 -23.22
CA ALA A 92 -33.31 11.28 -22.94
C ALA A 92 -33.20 9.85 -22.37
N LEU A 93 -32.29 9.04 -22.90
CA LEU A 93 -32.00 7.70 -22.42
C LEU A 93 -31.43 7.69 -20.99
N VAL A 94 -30.48 8.58 -20.69
CA VAL A 94 -29.89 8.72 -19.34
C VAL A 94 -30.95 9.17 -18.33
N MET A 95 -31.82 10.12 -18.71
CA MET A 95 -32.93 10.56 -17.86
C MET A 95 -33.90 9.41 -17.52
N GLY A 96 -34.27 8.60 -18.52
CA GLY A 96 -35.09 7.40 -18.28
C GLY A 96 -34.38 6.37 -17.40
N ARG A 97 -33.07 6.18 -17.62
CA ARG A 97 -32.25 5.29 -16.79
C ARG A 97 -32.19 5.74 -15.33
N TYR A 98 -32.08 7.05 -15.10
CA TYR A 98 -32.04 7.63 -13.76
C TYR A 98 -33.40 7.49 -13.05
N TRP A 99 -34.49 7.93 -13.67
CA TRP A 99 -35.81 7.95 -13.03
C TRP A 99 -36.45 6.56 -12.86
N MET A 100 -36.34 5.69 -13.86
CA MET A 100 -36.99 4.38 -13.84
C MET A 100 -36.02 3.26 -13.42
N GLY A 101 -34.78 3.31 -13.92
CA GLY A 101 -33.78 2.26 -13.72
C GLY A 101 -32.88 2.44 -12.49
N LYS A 102 -32.98 3.59 -11.80
CA LYS A 102 -32.13 3.98 -10.66
C LYS A 102 -30.63 3.82 -10.92
N GLY A 103 -30.18 4.04 -12.15
CA GLY A 103 -28.79 3.88 -12.55
C GLY A 103 -28.24 5.12 -13.26
N ALA A 104 -26.92 5.27 -13.28
CA ALA A 104 -26.25 6.41 -13.91
C ALA A 104 -26.20 6.34 -15.45
N GLY A 105 -26.34 5.15 -16.04
CA GLY A 105 -26.38 4.98 -17.51
C GLY A 105 -25.05 5.19 -18.23
N THR A 106 -23.93 5.12 -17.51
CA THR A 106 -22.57 5.38 -18.04
C THR A 106 -22.21 4.49 -19.22
N THR A 107 -22.46 3.18 -19.10
CA THR A 107 -22.20 2.20 -20.16
C THR A 107 -23.02 2.51 -21.42
N ASN A 108 -24.28 2.94 -21.26
CA ASN A 108 -25.14 3.30 -22.38
C ASN A 108 -24.58 4.52 -23.12
N VAL A 109 -24.14 5.53 -22.36
CA VAL A 109 -23.56 6.74 -22.94
C VAL A 109 -22.25 6.43 -23.65
N VAL A 110 -21.35 5.66 -23.03
CA VAL A 110 -20.06 5.31 -23.65
C VAL A 110 -20.27 4.61 -24.99
N TRP A 111 -21.07 3.55 -25.03
CA TRP A 111 -21.30 2.80 -26.27
C TRP A 111 -22.14 3.57 -27.30
N GLY A 112 -23.09 4.39 -26.85
CA GLY A 112 -23.79 5.32 -27.72
C GLY A 112 -22.83 6.34 -28.35
N TYR A 113 -21.92 6.90 -27.55
CA TYR A 113 -20.94 7.89 -28.01
C TYR A 113 -19.95 7.28 -29.01
N VAL A 114 -19.56 6.02 -28.84
CA VAL A 114 -18.74 5.28 -29.83
C VAL A 114 -19.42 5.22 -31.20
N VAL A 115 -20.74 5.01 -31.24
CA VAL A 115 -21.52 4.98 -32.50
C VAL A 115 -21.80 6.37 -33.06
N HIS A 116 -21.96 7.36 -32.17
CA HIS A 116 -22.11 8.77 -32.53
C HIS A 116 -20.84 9.31 -33.20
N ASP A 117 -19.70 9.17 -32.52
CA ASP A 117 -18.41 9.65 -32.97
C ASP A 117 -17.26 8.80 -32.43
N TRP A 118 -16.81 7.85 -33.23
CA TRP A 118 -15.74 6.93 -32.85
C TRP A 118 -14.39 7.63 -32.66
N LYS A 119 -14.15 8.78 -33.32
CA LYS A 119 -12.87 9.51 -33.22
C LYS A 119 -12.76 10.18 -31.86
N VAL A 120 -13.81 10.90 -31.46
CA VAL A 120 -13.87 11.52 -30.13
C VAL A 120 -13.83 10.44 -29.05
N ALA A 121 -14.60 9.36 -29.20
CA ALA A 121 -14.58 8.25 -28.23
C ALA A 121 -13.19 7.63 -28.07
N LEU A 122 -12.46 7.41 -29.16
CA LEU A 122 -11.09 6.88 -29.14
C LEU A 122 -10.12 7.83 -28.43
N LEU A 123 -10.17 9.13 -28.73
CA LEU A 123 -9.28 10.11 -28.10
C LEU A 123 -9.58 10.28 -26.60
N VAL A 124 -10.87 10.30 -26.22
CA VAL A 124 -11.29 10.31 -24.82
C VAL A 124 -10.77 9.05 -24.10
N PHE A 125 -10.85 7.88 -24.74
CA PHE A 125 -10.33 6.63 -24.18
C PHE A 125 -8.81 6.67 -23.97
N LEU A 126 -8.04 7.13 -24.96
CA LEU A 126 -6.57 7.20 -24.86
C LEU A 126 -6.12 8.21 -23.81
N ILE A 127 -6.64 9.44 -23.87
CA ILE A 127 -6.25 10.52 -22.95
C ILE A 127 -6.79 10.26 -21.55
N GLY A 128 -8.03 9.82 -21.43
CA GLY A 128 -8.65 9.45 -20.16
C GLY A 128 -7.96 8.24 -19.52
N GLY A 129 -7.55 7.26 -20.31
CA GLY A 129 -6.78 6.10 -19.85
C GLY A 129 -5.43 6.51 -19.26
N ILE A 130 -4.68 7.36 -19.95
CA ILE A 130 -3.40 7.90 -19.45
C ILE A 130 -3.64 8.76 -18.20
N GLY A 131 -4.64 9.64 -18.21
CA GLY A 131 -4.99 10.48 -17.06
C GLY A 131 -5.34 9.65 -15.82
N PHE A 132 -6.07 8.55 -15.98
CA PHE A 132 -6.40 7.62 -14.89
C PHE A 132 -5.15 6.94 -14.32
N THR A 133 -4.19 6.56 -15.16
CA THR A 133 -2.93 5.95 -14.68
C THR A 133 -2.05 6.91 -13.86
N ILE A 134 -2.14 8.22 -14.14
CA ILE A 134 -1.33 9.27 -13.51
C ILE A 134 -2.00 9.80 -12.23
N VAL A 135 -3.26 10.23 -12.33
CA VAL A 135 -3.96 10.93 -11.24
C VAL A 135 -4.38 9.95 -10.13
N ARG A 136 -4.58 8.66 -10.46
CA ARG A 136 -4.92 7.54 -9.55
C ARG A 136 -6.08 7.78 -8.56
N ASP A 137 -6.75 8.93 -8.64
CA ASP A 137 -8.01 9.23 -7.97
C ASP A 137 -9.18 8.98 -8.94
N ARG A 138 -10.06 8.09 -8.51
CA ARG A 138 -11.18 7.61 -9.29
C ARG A 138 -12.32 8.61 -9.42
N GLN A 139 -12.61 9.39 -8.37
CA GLN A 139 -13.68 10.38 -8.41
C GLN A 139 -13.28 11.51 -9.35
N SER A 140 -12.05 12.01 -9.21
CA SER A 140 -11.47 12.97 -10.15
C SER A 140 -11.43 12.40 -11.58
N GLY A 141 -10.99 11.16 -11.77
CA GLY A 141 -10.92 10.52 -13.08
C GLY A 141 -12.26 10.50 -13.84
N ARG A 142 -13.38 10.21 -13.15
CA ARG A 142 -14.72 10.25 -13.76
C ARG A 142 -15.11 11.66 -14.20
N LEU A 143 -14.84 12.67 -13.38
CA LEU A 143 -15.14 14.07 -13.69
C LEU A 143 -14.26 14.59 -14.85
N TRP A 144 -12.99 14.19 -14.89
CA TRP A 144 -12.08 14.53 -15.98
C TRP A 144 -12.57 14.02 -17.33
N ILE A 145 -13.07 12.78 -17.40
CA ILE A 145 -13.63 12.22 -18.65
C ILE A 145 -14.85 13.03 -19.13
N LEU A 146 -15.70 13.48 -18.22
CA LEU A 146 -16.89 14.28 -18.56
C LEU A 146 -16.52 15.67 -19.09
N ILE A 147 -15.40 16.25 -18.64
CA ILE A 147 -14.87 17.52 -19.16
C ILE A 147 -14.16 17.30 -20.51
N LEU A 148 -13.39 16.23 -20.60
CA LEU A 148 -12.57 15.89 -21.76
C LEU A 148 -13.42 15.62 -23.01
N CYS A 149 -14.57 14.98 -22.85
CA CYS A 149 -15.46 14.63 -23.96
C CYS A 149 -15.95 15.84 -24.78
N PRO A 150 -16.63 16.85 -24.20
CA PRO A 150 -17.03 18.06 -24.94
C PRO A 150 -15.84 18.91 -25.39
N LEU A 151 -14.71 18.87 -24.67
CA LEU A 151 -13.49 19.57 -25.06
C LEU A 151 -12.92 19.01 -26.37
N ILE A 152 -12.74 17.68 -26.46
CA ILE A 152 -12.24 17.01 -27.67
C ILE A 152 -13.22 17.24 -28.83
N LEU A 153 -14.52 17.16 -28.56
CA LEU A 153 -15.55 17.45 -29.57
C LEU A 153 -15.42 18.89 -30.09
N ALA A 154 -15.22 19.87 -29.22
CA ALA A 154 -15.03 21.27 -29.60
C ALA A 154 -13.74 21.49 -30.41
N MET A 155 -12.67 20.75 -30.11
CA MET A 155 -11.42 20.82 -30.87
C MET A 155 -11.54 20.20 -32.27
N LEU A 156 -12.24 19.08 -32.41
CA LEU A 156 -12.40 18.40 -33.70
C LEU A 156 -13.46 19.07 -34.60
N TYR A 157 -14.51 19.65 -34.00
CA TYR A 157 -15.66 20.21 -34.72
C TYR A 157 -16.00 21.64 -34.23
N PRO A 158 -15.09 22.62 -34.37
CA PRO A 158 -15.27 23.95 -33.79
C PRO A 158 -16.44 24.76 -34.36
N ARG A 159 -16.97 24.35 -35.53
CA ARG A 159 -18.10 25.00 -36.21
C ARG A 159 -19.47 24.42 -35.82
N GLU A 160 -19.51 23.33 -35.07
CA GLU A 160 -20.75 22.64 -34.65
C GLU A 160 -21.16 23.05 -33.22
N GLY A 161 -21.42 24.35 -33.02
CA GLY A 161 -21.70 24.92 -31.69
C GLY A 161 -22.86 24.24 -30.95
N GLU A 162 -23.94 23.92 -31.65
CA GLU A 162 -25.11 23.23 -31.05
C GLU A 162 -24.74 21.85 -30.49
N ARG A 163 -23.93 21.08 -31.22
CA ARG A 163 -23.50 19.74 -30.84
C ARG A 163 -22.61 19.79 -29.59
N ILE A 164 -21.72 20.79 -29.52
CA ILE A 164 -20.86 21.03 -28.36
C ILE A 164 -21.71 21.37 -27.13
N VAL A 165 -22.69 22.27 -27.27
CA VAL A 165 -23.58 22.66 -26.16
C VAL A 165 -24.36 21.46 -25.62
N VAL A 166 -24.89 20.61 -26.50
CA VAL A 166 -25.61 19.39 -26.07
C VAL A 166 -24.67 18.37 -25.43
N ALA A 167 -23.44 18.22 -25.92
CA ALA A 167 -22.43 17.39 -25.28
C ALA A 167 -22.08 17.88 -23.86
N ILE A 168 -21.94 19.20 -23.67
CA ILE A 168 -21.74 19.81 -22.34
C ILE A 168 -22.94 19.50 -21.44
N ALA A 169 -24.17 19.66 -21.94
CA ALA A 169 -25.38 19.36 -21.18
C ALA A 169 -25.44 17.89 -20.74
N LEU A 170 -25.08 16.95 -21.62
CA LEU A 170 -24.98 15.52 -21.30
C LEU A 170 -23.93 15.26 -20.21
N SER A 171 -22.75 15.89 -20.32
CA SER A 171 -21.69 15.77 -19.31
C SER A 171 -22.11 16.32 -17.95
N ILE A 172 -22.78 17.47 -17.90
CA ILE A 172 -23.30 18.07 -16.65
C ILE A 172 -24.36 17.15 -16.02
N LEU A 173 -25.27 16.60 -16.83
CA LEU A 173 -26.29 15.67 -16.35
C LEU A 173 -25.65 14.43 -15.70
N LEU A 174 -24.65 13.83 -16.35
CA LEU A 174 -23.94 12.67 -15.79
C LEU A 174 -23.19 13.02 -14.50
N ALA A 175 -22.53 14.17 -14.45
CA ALA A 175 -21.84 14.64 -13.25
C ALA A 175 -22.81 14.81 -12.07
N TRP A 176 -24.00 15.39 -12.34
CA TRP A 176 -25.05 15.54 -11.33
C TRP A 176 -25.58 14.18 -10.84
N ILE A 177 -25.81 13.23 -11.75
CA ILE A 177 -26.27 11.88 -11.37
C ILE A 177 -25.22 11.15 -10.52
N TYR A 178 -23.93 11.29 -10.83
CA TYR A 178 -22.84 10.68 -10.03
C TYR A 178 -22.81 11.16 -8.58
N GLN A 179 -23.29 12.37 -8.30
CA GLN A 179 -23.38 12.87 -6.92
C GLN A 179 -24.61 12.33 -6.16
N LYS A 180 -25.57 11.72 -6.87
CA LYS A 180 -26.85 11.26 -6.29
C LYS A 180 -26.95 9.75 -6.14
N ILE A 181 -26.18 8.97 -6.92
CA ILE A 181 -26.23 7.51 -6.89
C ILE A 181 -24.98 6.95 -6.19
N PRO A 182 -25.12 6.08 -5.18
CA PRO A 182 -23.99 5.42 -4.52
C PRO A 182 -23.23 4.48 -5.47
N ASP A 183 -21.91 4.40 -5.31
CA ASP A 183 -21.03 3.59 -6.16
C ASP A 183 -20.92 2.16 -5.61
N ASP A 184 -21.32 1.15 -6.40
CA ASP A 184 -21.34 -0.25 -5.94
C ASP A 184 -19.94 -0.82 -5.74
N LEU A 185 -18.91 -0.14 -6.27
CA LEU A 185 -17.55 -0.49 -5.92
C LEU A 185 -17.17 -0.13 -4.50
N ASP A 186 -17.98 0.58 -3.72
CA ASP A 186 -17.70 0.81 -2.29
C ASP A 186 -18.14 -0.37 -1.41
N LEU A 187 -18.72 -1.43 -2.02
CA LEU A 187 -19.10 -2.68 -1.32
C LEU A 187 -17.91 -3.64 -1.03
N PRO A 188 -17.83 -4.26 0.17
CA PRO A 188 -16.70 -5.10 0.58
C PRO A 188 -16.42 -6.27 -0.38
N THR A 189 -15.16 -6.49 -0.76
CA THR A 189 -14.80 -7.57 -1.71
C THR A 189 -15.13 -8.98 -1.21
N SER A 190 -15.27 -9.19 0.10
CA SER A 190 -15.66 -10.45 0.73
C SER A 190 -17.06 -10.94 0.33
N GLY A 191 -17.96 -10.05 -0.10
CA GLY A 191 -19.30 -10.42 -0.57
C GLY A 191 -19.41 -10.69 -2.07
N SER A 192 -18.32 -10.52 -2.84
CA SER A 192 -18.32 -10.74 -4.29
C SER A 192 -17.88 -12.16 -4.67
N GLN A 193 -18.38 -12.65 -5.81
CA GLN A 193 -17.99 -13.98 -6.31
C GLN A 193 -16.48 -14.06 -6.60
N PRO A 194 -15.83 -15.23 -6.39
CA PRO A 194 -14.37 -15.38 -6.48
C PRO A 194 -13.77 -14.88 -7.81
N ASP A 195 -14.47 -15.09 -8.91
CA ASP A 195 -14.00 -14.74 -10.25
C ASP A 195 -14.02 -13.23 -10.53
N SER A 196 -14.89 -12.46 -9.86
CA SER A 196 -14.98 -11.01 -10.02
C SER A 196 -14.14 -10.23 -9.01
N GLN A 197 -13.68 -10.85 -7.92
CA GLN A 197 -12.85 -10.22 -6.88
C GLN A 197 -11.59 -9.55 -7.42
N LYS A 198 -10.87 -10.17 -8.37
CA LYS A 198 -9.64 -9.61 -8.96
C LYS A 198 -9.91 -8.30 -9.71
N VAL A 199 -11.02 -8.25 -10.43
CA VAL A 199 -11.44 -7.08 -11.22
C VAL A 199 -11.91 -5.95 -10.31
N PHE A 200 -12.67 -6.27 -9.26
CA PHE A 200 -13.07 -5.27 -8.26
C PHE A 200 -11.88 -4.66 -7.51
N ARG A 201 -10.87 -5.48 -7.13
CA ARG A 201 -9.63 -4.98 -6.52
C ARG A 201 -8.88 -4.02 -7.46
N PHE A 202 -8.79 -4.34 -8.74
CA PHE A 202 -8.15 -3.48 -9.73
C PHE A 202 -8.87 -2.13 -9.90
N PHE A 203 -10.21 -2.13 -10.00
CA PHE A 203 -10.99 -0.91 -10.22
C PHE A 203 -11.24 -0.04 -8.98
N ARG A 204 -11.11 -0.60 -7.77
CA ARG A 204 -11.14 0.18 -6.52
C ARG A 204 -9.88 1.00 -6.29
N GLY A 205 -8.76 0.66 -6.93
CA GLY A 205 -7.46 1.16 -6.47
C GLY A 205 -7.04 0.57 -5.13
N ASP A 206 -7.73 -0.48 -4.64
CA ASP A 206 -7.36 -1.27 -3.47
C ASP A 206 -6.07 -2.04 -3.80
N LYS A 207 -4.93 -1.35 -3.79
CA LYS A 207 -3.70 -2.00 -3.38
C LYS A 207 -3.91 -2.31 -1.91
N ALA A 208 -4.15 -3.60 -1.69
CA ALA A 208 -4.31 -4.27 -0.42
C ALA A 208 -3.52 -3.56 0.68
N MET A 209 -4.17 -3.28 1.81
CA MET A 209 -3.46 -3.02 3.07
C MET A 209 -2.36 -4.07 3.21
N ILE A 210 -1.11 -3.64 3.08
CA ILE A 210 0.02 -4.56 3.07
C ILE A 210 0.39 -4.83 4.51
N SER A 211 0.02 -5.99 5.02
CA SER A 211 0.33 -6.36 6.39
C SER A 211 1.74 -6.94 6.53
N LEU A 212 2.38 -6.70 7.68
CA LEU A 212 3.63 -7.35 8.06
C LEU A 212 3.56 -8.89 8.13
N GLN A 213 2.37 -9.51 8.12
CA GLN A 213 2.26 -10.97 8.03
C GLN A 213 2.60 -11.52 6.64
N GLN A 214 2.54 -10.70 5.61
CA GLN A 214 2.83 -11.09 4.22
C GLN A 214 4.33 -10.90 3.93
N PRO A 215 4.94 -11.67 3.02
CA PRO A 215 6.32 -11.45 2.60
C PRO A 215 6.44 -10.09 1.89
N LEU A 216 7.32 -9.23 2.40
CA LEU A 216 7.55 -7.91 1.84
C LEU A 216 8.93 -7.80 1.21
N ASP A 217 9.01 -7.00 0.15
CA ASP A 217 10.23 -6.73 -0.61
C ASP A 217 10.79 -5.36 -0.23
N ALA A 218 12.03 -5.32 0.26
CA ALA A 218 12.70 -4.10 0.70
C ALA A 218 12.77 -3.02 -0.39
N ILE A 219 12.83 -3.42 -1.67
CA ILE A 219 12.84 -2.48 -2.81
C ILE A 219 11.51 -1.71 -2.89
N LYS A 220 10.40 -2.29 -2.40
CA LYS A 220 9.05 -1.69 -2.48
C LYS A 220 8.63 -0.98 -1.21
N VAL A 221 9.00 -1.52 -0.05
CA VAL A 221 8.50 -1.06 1.26
C VAL A 221 9.58 -0.48 2.17
N GLY A 222 10.82 -0.41 1.71
CA GLY A 222 11.97 -0.07 2.54
C GLY A 222 12.43 -1.23 3.43
N GLN A 223 13.69 -1.12 3.90
CA GLN A 223 14.35 -2.20 4.63
C GLN A 223 13.69 -2.49 5.98
N LYS A 224 13.30 -1.44 6.73
CA LYS A 224 12.69 -1.56 8.06
C LYS A 224 11.41 -2.40 8.04
N ALA A 225 10.48 -2.09 7.14
CA ALA A 225 9.25 -2.85 6.99
C ALA A 225 9.48 -4.29 6.51
N ALA A 226 10.42 -4.48 5.57
CA ALA A 226 10.78 -5.81 5.06
C ALA A 226 11.39 -6.70 6.15
N THR A 227 12.35 -6.19 6.92
CA THR A 227 12.97 -6.89 8.05
C THR A 227 11.93 -7.28 9.09
N LEU A 228 11.03 -6.36 9.48
CA LEU A 228 9.99 -6.67 10.47
C LEU A 228 9.00 -7.73 9.99
N SER A 229 8.63 -7.70 8.71
CA SER A 229 7.82 -8.75 8.09
C SER A 229 8.53 -10.11 8.15
N GLN A 230 9.82 -10.15 7.79
CA GLN A 230 10.64 -11.35 7.82
C GLN A 230 10.73 -11.93 9.24
N LEU A 231 11.04 -11.11 10.23
CA LEU A 231 11.13 -11.51 11.63
C LEU A 231 9.81 -12.06 12.15
N LYS A 232 8.69 -11.40 11.84
CA LYS A 232 7.36 -11.88 12.22
C LYS A 232 7.06 -13.26 11.64
N ARG A 233 7.43 -13.48 10.37
CA ARG A 233 7.27 -14.78 9.68
C ARG A 233 8.18 -15.87 10.24
N TRP A 234 9.33 -15.50 10.80
CA TRP A 234 10.20 -16.41 11.54
C TRP A 234 9.71 -16.72 12.96
N GLY A 235 8.58 -16.16 13.38
CA GLY A 235 7.98 -16.44 14.70
C GLY A 235 8.51 -15.56 15.83
N TYR A 236 9.24 -14.48 15.51
CA TYR A 236 9.62 -13.49 16.51
C TYR A 236 8.43 -12.59 16.86
N PRO A 237 8.39 -12.04 18.09
CA PRO A 237 7.27 -11.27 18.59
C PRO A 237 7.33 -9.84 18.05
N VAL A 238 6.94 -9.64 16.80
CA VAL A 238 6.86 -8.31 16.17
C VAL A 238 5.45 -7.76 16.32
N PRO A 239 5.26 -6.50 16.74
CA PRO A 239 3.93 -5.88 16.84
C PRO A 239 3.13 -5.98 15.53
N PRO A 240 1.79 -6.12 15.58
CA PRO A 240 0.93 -5.94 14.41
C PRO A 240 1.23 -4.63 13.68
N GLY A 241 1.21 -4.69 12.35
CA GLY A 241 1.52 -3.52 11.53
C GLY A 241 1.16 -3.67 10.07
N TRP A 242 1.05 -2.51 9.43
CA TRP A 242 0.66 -2.31 8.05
C TRP A 242 1.64 -1.35 7.39
N VAL A 243 1.79 -1.49 6.09
CA VAL A 243 2.66 -0.65 5.28
C VAL A 243 1.81 0.06 4.23
N LEU A 244 1.99 1.38 4.16
CA LEU A 244 1.51 2.22 3.08
C LEU A 244 2.66 2.37 2.06
N PRO A 245 2.53 1.80 0.86
CA PRO A 245 3.54 1.96 -0.18
C PRO A 245 3.67 3.40 -0.66
N PRO A 246 4.79 3.75 -1.30
CA PRO A 246 4.98 5.11 -1.78
C PRO A 246 3.98 5.47 -2.88
N GLY A 247 3.31 6.63 -2.72
CA GLY A 247 2.34 7.16 -3.69
C GLY A 247 0.98 6.46 -3.72
N ASP A 248 0.70 5.57 -2.76
CA ASP A 248 -0.63 4.98 -2.58
C ASP A 248 -1.50 5.86 -1.66
N ASP A 249 -2.83 5.75 -1.80
CA ASP A 249 -3.81 6.51 -1.02
C ASP A 249 -3.89 6.00 0.44
N PRO A 250 -3.68 6.85 1.46
CA PRO A 250 -3.78 6.45 2.85
C PRO A 250 -5.21 6.23 3.35
N GLN A 251 -6.25 6.74 2.66
CA GLN A 251 -7.63 6.71 3.17
C GLN A 251 -8.16 5.32 3.52
N PRO A 252 -8.00 4.27 2.70
CA PRO A 252 -8.48 2.93 3.03
C PRO A 252 -7.84 2.39 4.32
N LEU A 253 -6.56 2.68 4.54
CA LEU A 253 -5.85 2.28 5.74
C LEU A 253 -6.38 3.04 6.96
N ILE A 254 -6.56 4.35 6.86
CA ILE A 254 -7.08 5.21 7.93
C ILE A 254 -8.51 4.83 8.31
N GLU A 255 -9.35 4.49 7.33
CA GLU A 255 -10.73 4.07 7.57
C GLU A 255 -10.80 2.74 8.34
N SER A 256 -9.92 1.80 7.99
CA SER A 256 -9.84 0.47 8.59
C SER A 256 -9.29 0.48 10.02
N LEU A 257 -8.37 1.40 10.33
CA LEU A 257 -7.72 1.49 11.62
C LEU A 257 -8.56 2.31 12.61
N GLN A 258 -8.61 1.86 13.86
CA GLN A 258 -9.31 2.54 14.95
C GLN A 258 -8.31 2.87 16.06
N PRO A 259 -7.41 3.86 15.84
CA PRO A 259 -6.52 4.31 16.90
C PRO A 259 -7.34 4.85 18.07
N SER A 260 -6.85 4.60 19.29
CA SER A 260 -7.46 5.07 20.54
C SER A 260 -6.36 5.27 21.60
N PRO A 261 -6.63 5.97 22.70
CA PRO A 261 -5.68 6.06 23.82
C PRO A 261 -5.30 4.69 24.41
N GLN A 262 -6.18 3.70 24.33
CA GLN A 262 -5.95 2.33 24.81
C GLN A 262 -5.12 1.50 23.81
N THR A 263 -5.21 1.84 22.52
CA THR A 263 -4.48 1.17 21.43
C THR A 263 -3.83 2.21 20.52
N PRO A 264 -2.83 2.95 21.01
CA PRO A 264 -2.15 3.96 20.21
C PRO A 264 -1.38 3.29 19.06
N LEU A 265 -1.24 4.02 17.96
CA LEU A 265 -0.41 3.63 16.84
C LEU A 265 0.92 4.40 16.84
N VAL A 266 1.91 3.78 16.22
CA VAL A 266 3.19 4.42 15.85
C VAL A 266 3.30 4.44 14.33
N VAL A 267 3.70 5.58 13.80
CA VAL A 267 3.90 5.80 12.36
C VAL A 267 5.37 6.05 12.11
N ARG A 268 6.00 5.19 11.31
CA ARG A 268 7.44 5.14 11.09
C ARG A 268 7.73 5.30 9.60
N SER A 269 8.74 6.09 9.30
CA SER A 269 9.38 6.09 7.99
C SER A 269 10.06 4.75 7.71
N SER A 270 9.91 4.26 6.48
CA SER A 270 10.63 3.11 5.94
C SER A 270 11.08 3.48 4.52
N ALA A 271 12.18 4.22 4.44
CA ALA A 271 12.70 4.68 3.15
C ALA A 271 13.38 3.54 2.39
N ILE A 272 13.23 3.54 1.07
CA ILE A 272 13.91 2.58 0.19
C ILE A 272 15.40 2.95 0.17
N GLY A 273 16.27 2.00 0.52
CA GLY A 273 17.71 2.25 0.66
C GLY A 273 18.13 2.95 1.95
N GLU A 274 17.26 3.01 2.97
CA GLU A 274 17.55 3.60 4.29
C GLU A 274 18.64 2.85 5.06
N ASP A 275 18.53 1.52 5.11
CA ASP A 275 19.44 0.64 5.83
C ASP A 275 20.04 -0.37 4.84
N SER A 276 21.36 -0.55 4.93
CA SER A 276 22.12 -1.58 4.23
C SER A 276 23.16 -2.17 5.17
N GLU A 277 23.81 -3.27 4.77
CA GLU A 277 24.93 -3.84 5.53
C GLU A 277 26.10 -2.85 5.68
N GLN A 278 26.17 -1.81 4.84
CA GLN A 278 27.27 -0.85 4.79
C GLN A 278 26.90 0.55 5.32
N ALA A 279 25.61 0.80 5.61
CA ALA A 279 25.14 2.12 6.02
C ALA A 279 23.82 2.05 6.80
N SER A 280 23.74 2.86 7.86
CA SER A 280 22.52 3.10 8.65
C SER A 280 22.16 4.58 8.56
N ALA A 281 20.88 4.88 8.32
CA ALA A 281 20.35 6.25 8.29
C ALA A 281 19.79 6.70 9.66
N ALA A 282 20.44 6.27 10.74
CA ALA A 282 20.02 6.57 12.11
C ALA A 282 19.74 8.07 12.30
N GLY A 283 18.55 8.39 12.80
CA GLY A 283 18.13 9.75 13.13
C GLY A 283 17.75 10.65 11.95
N GLN A 284 17.80 10.17 10.70
CA GLN A 284 17.51 11.01 9.52
C GLN A 284 16.02 11.11 9.19
N TYR A 285 15.22 10.11 9.58
CA TYR A 285 13.81 10.03 9.25
C TYR A 285 12.91 10.02 10.48
N GLN A 286 11.68 10.52 10.33
CA GLN A 286 10.77 10.72 11.45
C GLN A 286 10.02 9.45 11.85
N THR A 287 9.81 9.31 13.16
CA THR A 287 8.87 8.37 13.79
C THR A 287 7.93 9.17 14.68
N ILE A 288 6.63 9.02 14.46
CA ILE A 288 5.58 9.70 15.23
C ILE A 288 4.91 8.67 16.16
N LEU A 289 4.99 8.94 17.46
CA LEU A 289 4.45 8.11 18.52
C LEU A 289 3.08 8.63 18.97
N ASN A 290 2.36 7.78 19.69
CA ASN A 290 1.13 8.08 20.41
C ASN A 290 0.01 8.64 19.52
N VAL A 291 -0.19 8.02 18.36
CA VAL A 291 -1.28 8.37 17.44
C VAL A 291 -2.56 7.70 17.92
N THR A 292 -3.51 8.51 18.38
CA THR A 292 -4.73 8.06 19.08
C THR A 292 -6.02 8.39 18.34
N SER A 293 -5.96 9.14 17.23
CA SER A 293 -7.12 9.46 16.41
C SER A 293 -6.84 9.29 14.91
N LYS A 294 -7.90 9.13 14.10
CA LYS A 294 -7.78 9.05 12.63
C LYS A 294 -7.20 10.33 12.01
N ALA A 295 -7.53 11.49 12.60
CA ALA A 295 -6.99 12.78 12.17
C ALA A 295 -5.47 12.86 12.45
N GLU A 296 -5.04 12.45 13.64
CA GLU A 296 -3.61 12.34 13.97
C GLU A 296 -2.89 11.34 13.06
N LEU A 297 -3.53 10.21 12.71
CA LEU A 297 -2.95 9.21 11.82
C LEU A 297 -2.69 9.79 10.43
N GLN A 298 -3.64 10.52 9.85
CA GLN A 298 -3.44 11.21 8.58
C GLN A 298 -2.29 12.21 8.65
N GLN A 299 -2.23 13.01 9.73
CA GLN A 299 -1.16 13.99 9.93
C GLN A 299 0.21 13.32 10.08
N ALA A 300 0.30 12.25 10.87
CA ALA A 300 1.52 11.50 11.10
C ALA A 300 2.04 10.84 9.81
N ILE A 301 1.14 10.28 8.98
CA ILE A 301 1.51 9.75 7.65
C ILE A 301 2.11 10.85 6.77
N ASN A 302 1.46 12.01 6.70
CA ASN A 302 1.94 13.14 5.91
C ASN A 302 3.30 13.66 6.42
N GLN A 303 3.47 13.79 7.74
CA GLN A 303 4.73 14.21 8.36
C GLN A 303 5.87 13.24 8.07
N CYS A 304 5.61 11.94 8.23
CA CYS A 304 6.56 10.91 7.83
C CYS A 304 6.91 11.12 6.37
N GLN A 305 5.97 11.11 5.42
CA GLN A 305 6.24 11.28 3.99
C GLN A 305 7.07 12.55 3.67
N LEU A 306 6.75 13.68 4.31
CA LEU A 306 7.50 14.93 4.13
C LEU A 306 8.94 14.86 4.66
N SER A 307 9.20 14.06 5.69
CA SER A 307 10.56 13.90 6.25
C SER A 307 11.55 13.33 5.24
N TYR A 308 11.09 12.66 4.18
CA TYR A 308 11.96 12.20 3.09
C TYR A 308 12.70 13.37 2.43
N ASN A 309 12.04 14.51 2.25
CA ASN A 309 12.60 15.71 1.62
C ASN A 309 13.18 16.71 2.62
N ALA A 310 13.34 16.32 3.88
CA ALA A 310 14.01 17.17 4.86
C ALA A 310 15.47 17.44 4.42
N PRO A 311 16.01 18.66 4.62
CA PRO A 311 17.36 19.01 4.17
C PRO A 311 18.45 18.01 4.62
N ALA A 312 18.40 17.58 5.89
CA ALA A 312 19.34 16.59 6.43
C ALA A 312 19.23 15.21 5.74
N ALA A 313 18.01 14.76 5.43
CA ALA A 313 17.78 13.49 4.74
C ALA A 313 18.25 13.54 3.28
N VAL A 314 18.05 14.68 2.60
CA VAL A 314 18.56 14.92 1.23
C VAL A 314 20.09 14.92 1.23
N GLU A 315 20.71 15.66 2.14
CA GLU A 315 22.17 15.73 2.28
C GLU A 315 22.77 14.34 2.56
N TYR A 316 22.17 13.58 3.48
CA TYR A 316 22.58 12.20 3.78
C TYR A 316 22.56 11.32 2.53
N ARG A 317 21.47 11.35 1.75
CA ARG A 317 21.35 10.54 0.52
C ARG A 317 22.38 10.95 -0.53
N GLN A 318 22.62 12.25 -0.70
CA GLN A 318 23.63 12.78 -1.62
C GLN A 318 25.05 12.33 -1.21
N GLN A 319 25.41 12.46 0.07
CA GLN A 319 26.71 12.03 0.59
C GLN A 319 26.95 10.52 0.43
N ARG A 320 25.88 9.72 0.51
CA ARG A 320 25.92 8.27 0.40
C ARG A 320 25.65 7.73 -1.00
N ASN A 321 25.45 8.60 -2.00
CA ASN A 321 25.05 8.23 -3.37
C ASN A 321 23.82 7.30 -3.40
N VAL A 322 22.88 7.47 -2.46
CA VAL A 322 21.63 6.70 -2.44
C VAL A 322 20.70 7.31 -3.49
N PRO A 323 20.18 6.51 -4.45
CA PRO A 323 19.30 7.04 -5.49
C PRO A 323 18.03 7.64 -4.89
N GLU A 324 17.51 8.68 -5.54
CA GLU A 324 16.20 9.21 -5.18
C GLU A 324 15.13 8.15 -5.44
N ALA A 325 14.62 7.59 -4.34
CA ALA A 325 13.48 6.71 -4.33
C ALA A 325 12.27 7.42 -3.73
N ALA A 326 11.24 6.64 -3.42
CA ALA A 326 10.07 7.10 -2.69
C ALA A 326 10.06 6.44 -1.30
N MET A 327 9.31 7.02 -0.37
CA MET A 327 9.27 6.52 1.01
C MET A 327 7.96 5.78 1.29
N ALA A 328 8.10 4.57 1.83
CA ALA A 328 6.97 3.85 2.41
C ALA A 328 6.78 4.31 3.86
N VAL A 329 5.55 4.15 4.35
CA VAL A 329 5.20 4.45 5.75
C VAL A 329 4.76 3.16 6.42
N LEU A 330 5.39 2.83 7.54
CA LEU A 330 5.06 1.70 8.38
C LEU A 330 4.20 2.17 9.56
N ILE A 331 3.01 1.62 9.70
CA ILE A 331 2.08 1.89 10.79
C ILE A 331 2.01 0.64 11.66
N GLN A 332 2.32 0.73 12.95
CA GLN A 332 2.23 -0.41 13.88
C GLN A 332 1.39 -0.04 15.11
N THR A 333 0.86 -1.06 15.79
CA THR A 333 0.39 -0.87 17.16
C THR A 333 1.56 -0.49 18.05
N GLN A 334 1.45 0.61 18.78
CA GLN A 334 2.50 1.04 19.68
C GLN A 334 2.48 0.19 20.95
N VAL A 335 3.63 -0.40 21.28
CA VAL A 335 3.83 -1.16 22.51
C VAL A 335 3.96 -0.19 23.68
N GLN A 336 3.12 -0.35 24.69
CA GLN A 336 3.27 0.36 25.97
C GLN A 336 4.23 -0.41 26.86
N GLY A 337 5.53 -0.14 26.68
CA GLY A 337 6.59 -0.84 27.41
C GLY A 337 6.62 -0.49 28.89
N ALA A 338 6.60 -1.52 29.75
CA ALA A 338 7.04 -1.43 31.14
C ALA A 338 8.56 -1.30 31.24
N PHE A 339 9.30 -1.95 30.32
CA PHE A 339 10.74 -1.79 30.13
C PHE A 339 11.04 -1.76 28.64
N SER A 340 11.97 -0.92 28.21
CA SER A 340 12.39 -0.85 26.81
C SER A 340 13.88 -0.63 26.69
N GLY A 341 14.44 -0.90 25.53
CA GLY A 341 15.88 -0.75 25.35
C GLY A 341 16.37 -1.08 23.95
N VAL A 342 17.70 -1.06 23.84
CA VAL A 342 18.46 -1.48 22.68
C VAL A 342 19.39 -2.62 23.12
N ALA A 343 19.57 -3.61 22.25
CA ALA A 343 20.51 -4.70 22.46
C ALA A 343 21.41 -4.85 21.24
N PHE A 344 22.71 -4.83 21.48
CA PHE A 344 23.73 -5.14 20.49
C PHE A 344 24.18 -6.58 20.71
N SER A 345 23.99 -7.44 19.71
CA SER A 345 24.38 -8.85 19.82
C SER A 345 25.89 -9.03 20.02
N ARG A 346 26.70 -8.03 19.63
CA ARG A 346 28.13 -7.94 19.92
C ARG A 346 28.42 -6.58 20.53
N ASP A 347 29.42 -6.53 21.39
CA ASP A 347 29.89 -5.28 21.99
C ASP A 347 30.45 -4.35 20.90
N PRO A 348 29.82 -3.16 20.66
CA PRO A 348 30.25 -2.25 19.60
C PRO A 348 31.49 -1.44 19.99
N ILE A 349 31.84 -1.39 21.28
CA ILE A 349 32.98 -0.62 21.82
C ILE A 349 34.19 -1.55 21.97
N ILE A 350 34.00 -2.65 22.70
CA ILE A 350 35.03 -3.68 22.86
C ILE A 350 34.96 -4.61 21.66
N GLN A 351 35.72 -4.27 20.62
CA GLN A 351 35.88 -5.11 19.44
C GLN A 351 36.22 -6.55 19.88
N TYR A 352 35.57 -7.55 19.27
CA TYR A 352 35.70 -8.98 19.58
C TYR A 352 35.02 -9.46 20.88
N GLY A 353 34.15 -8.65 21.49
CA GLY A 353 33.35 -9.11 22.63
C GLY A 353 32.30 -10.16 22.25
N ASP A 354 32.38 -11.36 22.84
CA ASP A 354 31.30 -12.36 22.84
C ASP A 354 30.11 -11.97 23.72
N ALA A 355 30.17 -10.78 24.32
CA ALA A 355 29.08 -10.27 25.12
C ALA A 355 28.02 -9.59 24.25
N VAL A 356 26.77 -9.84 24.62
CA VAL A 356 25.64 -9.00 24.24
C VAL A 356 25.62 -7.80 25.19
N VAL A 357 25.56 -6.60 24.62
CA VAL A 357 25.44 -5.35 25.38
C VAL A 357 23.99 -4.88 25.29
N ILE A 358 23.38 -4.59 26.43
CA ILE A 358 21.99 -4.18 26.52
C ILE A 358 21.92 -2.86 27.27
N GLU A 359 21.31 -1.87 26.62
CA GLU A 359 20.92 -0.60 27.22
C GLU A 359 19.42 -0.64 27.49
N ALA A 360 19.00 -0.46 28.74
CA ALA A 360 17.60 -0.64 29.13
C ALA A 360 17.13 0.43 30.11
N LEU A 361 15.83 0.71 30.12
CA LEU A 361 15.20 1.63 31.05
C LEU A 361 13.76 1.22 31.38
N PRO A 362 13.23 1.67 32.53
CA PRO A 362 11.80 1.59 32.80
C PRO A 362 11.01 2.50 31.85
N GLY A 363 9.88 2.00 31.37
CA GLY A 363 8.97 2.71 30.47
C GLY A 363 9.31 2.57 28.97
N SER A 364 8.87 3.56 28.19
CA SER A 364 9.03 3.61 26.73
C SER A 364 10.42 4.11 26.31
N ALA A 365 10.98 3.52 25.26
CA ALA A 365 12.26 3.93 24.66
C ALA A 365 12.28 5.40 24.19
N SER A 366 11.13 6.03 24.01
CA SER A 366 11.02 7.46 23.69
C SER A 366 11.63 8.39 24.74
N LEU A 367 11.80 7.92 25.98
CA LEU A 367 12.38 8.70 27.08
C LEU A 367 13.91 8.88 26.96
N VAL A 368 14.58 8.03 26.17
CA VAL A 368 16.03 8.15 25.92
C VAL A 368 16.32 9.23 24.90
N VAL A 369 15.53 9.26 23.81
CA VAL A 369 15.68 10.25 22.73
C VAL A 369 15.42 11.68 23.22
N SER A 370 14.57 11.84 24.25
CA SER A 370 14.32 13.13 24.89
C SER A 370 15.38 13.55 25.91
N GLY A 371 16.39 12.70 26.18
CA GLY A 371 17.46 12.96 27.16
C GLY A 371 16.97 12.97 28.61
N GLN A 372 15.78 12.43 28.90
CA GLN A 372 15.16 12.50 30.22
C GLN A 372 15.66 11.43 31.19
N VAL A 373 16.15 10.30 30.67
CA VAL A 373 16.59 9.15 31.46
C VAL A 373 17.87 8.58 30.86
N THR A 374 18.89 8.37 31.71
CA THR A 374 20.11 7.64 31.34
C THR A 374 19.82 6.14 31.39
N PRO A 375 20.00 5.39 30.28
CA PRO A 375 19.79 3.94 30.28
C PRO A 375 20.77 3.21 31.21
N GLU A 376 20.29 2.11 31.79
CA GLU A 376 21.10 1.15 32.53
C GLU A 376 21.84 0.25 31.53
N ASN A 377 23.10 -0.05 31.83
CA ASN A 377 23.97 -0.85 30.98
C ASN A 377 24.17 -2.24 31.57
N TYR A 378 23.90 -3.25 30.74
CA TYR A 378 24.08 -4.65 31.06
C TYR A 378 24.94 -5.33 30.01
N ARG A 379 25.70 -6.33 30.45
CA ARG A 379 26.56 -7.13 29.59
C ARG A 379 26.37 -8.60 29.93
N VAL A 380 26.13 -9.42 28.91
CA VAL A 380 25.82 -10.85 29.07
C VAL A 380 26.69 -11.62 28.10
N VAL A 381 27.60 -12.46 28.61
CA VAL A 381 28.42 -13.33 27.77
C VAL A 381 27.61 -14.56 27.39
N ILE A 382 27.50 -14.82 26.08
CA ILE A 382 26.80 -15.99 25.54
C ILE A 382 27.72 -16.65 24.53
N SER A 383 28.04 -17.92 24.74
CA SER A 383 28.83 -18.71 23.81
C SER A 383 27.94 -19.20 22.67
N ASP A 384 28.51 -19.41 21.47
CA ASP A 384 27.74 -19.95 20.35
C ASP A 384 27.14 -21.34 20.66
N ASN A 385 27.82 -22.12 21.50
CA ASN A 385 27.33 -23.42 21.99
C ASN A 385 26.10 -23.32 22.90
N ASP A 386 25.79 -22.13 23.44
CA ASP A 386 24.61 -21.93 24.30
C ASP A 386 23.33 -21.76 23.47
N ILE A 387 23.46 -21.49 22.15
CA ILE A 387 22.34 -21.41 21.21
C ILE A 387 22.02 -22.82 20.69
N VAL A 388 21.37 -23.61 21.55
CA VAL A 388 21.04 -25.02 21.27
C VAL A 388 19.63 -25.18 20.70
N SER A 389 18.75 -24.21 20.94
CA SER A 389 17.34 -24.27 20.58
C SER A 389 17.07 -23.60 19.24
N SER A 390 16.13 -24.16 18.46
CA SER A 390 15.53 -23.47 17.31
C SER A 390 14.58 -22.33 17.73
N SER A 391 14.34 -22.17 19.03
CA SER A 391 13.52 -21.12 19.62
C SER A 391 14.38 -20.00 20.17
N TRP A 392 13.88 -18.77 20.02
CA TRP A 392 14.44 -17.55 20.61
C TRP A 392 14.10 -17.39 22.10
N ILE A 393 13.29 -18.30 22.67
CA ILE A 393 12.97 -18.31 24.11
C ILE A 393 14.13 -18.94 24.88
N LEU A 394 14.57 -18.26 25.95
CA LEU A 394 15.63 -18.73 26.82
C LEU A 394 15.22 -20.08 27.46
N PRO A 395 16.03 -21.14 27.31
CA PRO A 395 15.77 -22.41 27.99
C PRO A 395 15.85 -22.29 29.52
N ASP A 396 14.93 -22.93 30.25
CA ASP A 396 14.88 -22.87 31.73
C ASP A 396 16.15 -23.40 32.41
N ASN A 397 16.89 -24.29 31.75
CA ASN A 397 18.12 -24.89 32.25
C ASN A 397 19.38 -24.09 31.93
N LEU A 398 19.29 -23.02 31.13
CA LEU A 398 20.42 -22.19 30.73
C LEU A 398 20.50 -20.94 31.62
N TYR A 399 21.51 -20.89 32.48
CA TYR A 399 21.77 -19.72 33.31
C TYR A 399 22.85 -18.83 32.69
N LEU A 400 22.46 -17.63 32.28
CA LEU A 400 23.37 -16.61 31.73
C LEU A 400 23.79 -15.64 32.83
N GLN A 401 25.11 -15.43 32.97
CA GLN A 401 25.68 -14.46 33.89
C GLN A 401 25.47 -13.04 33.36
N ILE A 402 24.97 -12.15 34.21
CA ILE A 402 24.76 -10.73 33.89
C ILE A 402 25.80 -9.90 34.64
N GLU A 403 26.54 -9.10 33.89
CA GLU A 403 27.37 -8.01 34.39
C GLU A 403 26.56 -6.70 34.30
N GLY A 404 26.46 -5.96 35.40
CA GLY A 404 25.65 -4.75 35.50
C GLY A 404 24.68 -4.81 36.67
N LYS A 405 24.26 -3.64 37.16
CA LYS A 405 23.26 -3.50 38.23
C LYS A 405 22.28 -2.42 37.84
N GLY A 406 21.01 -2.67 38.08
CA GLY A 406 19.93 -1.77 37.71
C GLY A 406 18.57 -2.31 38.15
N GLU A 407 17.52 -1.58 37.83
CA GLU A 407 16.12 -1.84 38.22
C GLU A 407 15.42 -2.85 37.29
N ILE A 408 16.00 -3.15 36.11
CA ILE A 408 15.38 -4.10 35.18
C ILE A 408 15.48 -5.54 35.73
N PRO A 409 14.37 -6.31 35.74
CA PRO A 409 14.37 -7.70 36.15
C PRO A 409 15.41 -8.55 35.37
N PRO A 410 16.32 -9.27 36.07
CA PRO A 410 17.37 -10.06 35.41
C PRO A 410 16.86 -11.10 34.41
N GLY A 411 15.66 -11.64 34.62
CA GLY A 411 15.03 -12.57 33.68
C GLY A 411 14.79 -11.96 32.30
N ILE A 412 14.37 -10.69 32.25
CA ILE A 412 14.14 -9.96 30.99
C ILE A 412 15.48 -9.74 30.29
N ILE A 413 16.50 -9.29 31.01
CA ILE A 413 17.84 -9.07 30.46
C ILE A 413 18.42 -10.35 29.85
N ARG A 414 18.32 -11.50 30.54
CA ARG A 414 18.76 -12.79 29.98
C ARG A 414 17.98 -13.18 28.73
N GLN A 415 16.65 -12.98 28.74
CA GLN A 415 15.79 -13.30 27.59
C GLN A 415 16.10 -12.42 26.37
N VAL A 416 16.34 -11.13 26.58
CA VAL A 416 16.76 -10.19 25.52
C VAL A 416 18.14 -10.58 25.00
N ALA A 417 19.07 -10.92 25.88
CA ALA A 417 20.43 -11.30 25.49
C ALA A 417 20.43 -12.56 24.60
N TYR A 418 19.68 -13.58 25.03
CA TYR A 418 19.51 -14.81 24.27
C TYR A 418 18.82 -14.57 22.93
N LEU A 419 17.77 -13.74 22.89
CA LEU A 419 17.11 -13.34 21.63
C LEU A 419 18.08 -12.64 20.67
N ALA A 420 18.95 -11.75 21.16
CA ALA A 420 19.91 -11.04 20.33
C ALA A 420 20.95 -11.97 19.69
N ARG A 421 21.53 -12.89 20.47
CA ARG A 421 22.47 -13.88 19.96
C ARG A 421 21.78 -14.88 19.02
N HIS A 422 20.54 -15.27 19.30
CA HIS A 422 19.75 -16.12 18.41
C HIS A 422 19.43 -15.43 17.07
N LEU A 423 19.15 -14.13 17.07
CA LEU A 423 18.95 -13.35 15.83
C LEU A 423 20.23 -13.27 15.00
N GLU A 424 21.37 -13.01 15.62
CA GLU A 424 22.66 -13.03 14.92
C GLU A 424 22.92 -14.39 14.25
N ALA A 425 22.70 -15.50 14.98
CA ALA A 425 22.82 -16.84 14.42
C ALA A 425 21.84 -17.05 13.24
N ARG A 426 20.62 -16.51 13.34
CA ARG A 426 19.61 -16.57 12.28
C ARG A 426 20.01 -15.78 11.03
N TYR A 427 20.75 -14.69 11.21
CA TYR A 427 21.38 -13.90 10.14
C TYR A 427 22.81 -14.36 9.83
N HIS A 428 23.11 -15.65 10.01
CA HIS A 428 24.39 -16.26 9.61
C HIS A 428 25.63 -15.62 10.24
N GLY A 429 25.52 -15.15 11.48
CA GLY A 429 26.64 -14.53 12.22
C GLY A 429 26.77 -13.02 12.01
N ILE A 430 25.88 -12.38 11.24
CA ILE A 430 25.86 -10.93 11.11
C ILE A 430 25.33 -10.32 12.42
N ALA A 431 26.18 -9.57 13.12
CA ALA A 431 25.83 -8.93 14.38
C ALA A 431 24.67 -7.94 14.20
N GLN A 432 23.75 -7.92 15.17
CA GLN A 432 22.50 -7.17 15.10
C GLN A 432 22.41 -6.10 16.19
N ASP A 433 21.92 -4.93 15.81
CA ASP A 433 21.39 -3.85 16.66
C ASP A 433 19.86 -4.00 16.70
N ILE A 434 19.31 -4.23 17.90
CA ILE A 434 17.93 -4.62 18.12
C ILE A 434 17.24 -3.65 19.07
N GLU A 435 16.14 -3.06 18.62
CA GLU A 435 15.23 -2.30 19.50
C GLU A 435 14.15 -3.24 20.04
N TRP A 436 13.92 -3.20 21.35
CA TRP A 436 12.98 -4.08 22.03
C TRP A 436 12.15 -3.35 23.09
N SER A 437 10.99 -3.91 23.42
CA SER A 437 10.13 -3.41 24.49
C SER A 437 9.37 -4.56 25.14
N TYR A 438 9.22 -4.52 26.46
CA TYR A 438 8.49 -5.49 27.25
C TYR A 438 7.26 -4.83 27.85
N ASP A 439 6.06 -5.32 27.52
CA ASP A 439 4.78 -4.70 27.92
C ASP A 439 4.28 -5.11 29.31
N GLY A 440 5.06 -5.89 30.06
CA GLY A 440 4.65 -6.50 31.33
C GLY A 440 4.34 -7.99 31.21
N GLN A 441 4.06 -8.48 30.00
CA GLN A 441 3.71 -9.87 29.70
C GLN A 441 4.57 -10.46 28.59
N ASN A 442 4.78 -9.71 27.51
CA ASN A 442 5.44 -10.15 26.29
C ASN A 442 6.62 -9.24 25.96
N LEU A 443 7.71 -9.87 25.50
CA LEU A 443 8.80 -9.18 24.85
C LEU A 443 8.45 -8.93 23.38
N TRP A 444 8.61 -7.71 22.91
CA TRP A 444 8.35 -7.27 21.54
C TRP A 444 9.63 -6.79 20.87
N LEU A 445 9.84 -7.21 19.64
CA LEU A 445 10.90 -6.73 18.78
C LEU A 445 10.38 -5.59 17.91
N LEU A 446 10.96 -4.40 18.10
CA LEU A 446 10.54 -3.17 17.43
C LEU A 446 11.38 -2.90 16.18
N GLN A 447 12.65 -3.28 16.17
CA GLN A 447 13.55 -3.15 15.02
C GLN A 447 14.73 -4.13 15.15
N SER A 448 15.30 -4.54 14.02
CA SER A 448 16.60 -5.23 13.95
C SER A 448 17.34 -4.70 12.72
N ARG A 449 18.63 -4.42 12.85
CA ARG A 449 19.49 -4.05 11.72
C ARG A 449 20.94 -4.52 11.95
N PRO A 450 21.75 -4.71 10.90
CA PRO A 450 23.17 -5.04 11.05
C PRO A 450 23.97 -3.95 11.78
N ILE A 451 24.96 -4.35 12.58
CA ILE A 451 25.94 -3.41 13.17
C ILE A 451 27.02 -3.10 12.12
N THR A 452 27.03 -1.87 11.59
CA THR A 452 27.91 -1.47 10.48
C THR A 452 29.32 -1.04 10.91
N ASN A 453 29.55 -0.79 12.20
CA ASN A 453 30.81 -0.19 12.70
C ASN A 453 31.80 -1.23 13.24
N LEU A 454 31.53 -2.54 13.05
CA LEU A 454 32.45 -3.59 13.44
C LEU A 454 33.59 -3.69 12.42
N SER A 455 34.84 -3.64 12.90
CA SER A 455 36.01 -3.83 12.04
C SER A 455 36.08 -5.28 11.52
N PRO A 456 36.50 -5.52 10.27
CA PRO A 456 36.66 -6.88 9.74
C PRO A 456 37.67 -7.68 10.57
N ILE A 457 37.34 -8.95 10.84
CA ILE A 457 38.20 -9.86 11.61
C ILE A 457 39.32 -10.37 10.69
N TRP A 458 40.55 -10.00 11.00
CA TRP A 458 41.74 -10.59 10.36
C TRP A 458 42.04 -11.93 11.00
N THR A 459 41.69 -13.03 10.32
CA THR A 459 42.01 -14.39 10.78
C THR A 459 43.07 -15.03 9.91
N ARG A 460 44.04 -15.69 10.55
CA ARG A 460 45.00 -16.56 9.87
C ARG A 460 44.54 -18.01 9.78
N LYS A 461 43.33 -18.35 10.25
CA LYS A 461 42.91 -19.76 10.44
C LYS A 461 43.00 -20.57 9.14
N ILE A 462 42.49 -20.00 8.04
CA ILE A 462 42.58 -20.60 6.70
C ILE A 462 44.01 -20.51 6.15
N ALA A 463 44.66 -19.36 6.27
CA ALA A 463 46.04 -19.18 5.79
C ALA A 463 47.04 -20.12 6.48
N ALA A 464 46.83 -20.43 7.76
CA ALA A 464 47.67 -21.33 8.54
C ALA A 464 47.41 -22.81 8.22
N GLU A 465 46.23 -23.16 7.70
CA GLU A 465 45.94 -24.50 7.17
C GLU A 465 46.61 -24.72 5.81
N VAL A 466 46.63 -23.69 4.95
CA VAL A 466 47.19 -23.79 3.58
C VAL A 466 48.70 -23.53 3.55
N ILE A 467 49.21 -22.67 4.43
CA ILE A 467 50.62 -22.26 4.49
C ILE A 467 51.15 -22.49 5.91
N PRO A 468 51.76 -23.66 6.19
CA PRO A 468 52.36 -23.92 7.50
C PRO A 468 53.61 -23.05 7.70
N GLY A 469 53.59 -22.17 8.71
CA GLY A 469 54.74 -21.33 9.10
C GLY A 469 54.38 -19.91 9.52
N LEU A 470 55.40 -19.12 9.88
CA LEU A 470 55.27 -17.67 10.12
C LEU A 470 55.28 -16.95 8.77
N ILE A 471 54.17 -16.29 8.43
CA ILE A 471 54.09 -15.44 7.23
C ILE A 471 54.59 -14.04 7.61
N CYS A 472 55.70 -13.61 7.01
CA CYS A 472 56.23 -12.27 7.21
C CYS A 472 55.29 -11.19 6.62
N PRO A 473 55.24 -9.97 7.17
CA PRO A 473 54.31 -8.92 6.72
C PRO A 473 54.37 -8.61 5.22
N LEU A 474 55.57 -8.64 4.62
CA LEU A 474 55.78 -8.44 3.18
C LEU A 474 55.19 -9.58 2.34
N THR A 475 55.28 -10.82 2.82
CA THR A 475 54.72 -11.99 2.15
C THR A 475 53.20 -11.97 2.20
N TRP A 476 52.61 -11.45 3.29
CA TRP A 476 51.17 -11.29 3.42
C TRP A 476 50.62 -10.20 2.49
N SER A 477 51.29 -9.04 2.42
CA SER A 477 50.83 -7.93 1.57
C SER A 477 50.85 -8.26 0.08
N ILE A 478 51.81 -9.07 -0.38
CA ILE A 478 51.92 -9.53 -1.77
C ILE A 478 50.89 -10.62 -2.10
N ASN A 479 50.62 -11.53 -1.16
CA ASN A 479 49.72 -12.65 -1.39
C ASN A 479 48.24 -12.34 -1.13
N ARG A 480 47.92 -11.22 -0.47
CA ARG A 480 46.53 -10.80 -0.19
C ARG A 480 45.60 -10.89 -1.43
N PRO A 481 45.98 -10.44 -2.63
CA PRO A 481 45.12 -10.57 -3.82
C PRO A 481 44.95 -12.03 -4.28
N LEU A 482 45.96 -12.88 -4.08
CA LEU A 482 45.94 -14.28 -4.48
C LEU A 482 45.17 -15.17 -3.49
N THR A 483 45.26 -14.89 -2.19
CA THR A 483 44.56 -15.66 -1.14
C THR A 483 43.15 -15.17 -0.89
N CYS A 484 42.88 -13.88 -1.06
CA CYS A 484 41.56 -13.28 -0.83
C CYS A 484 40.76 -13.04 -2.12
N GLY A 485 41.41 -12.93 -3.29
CA GLY A 485 40.74 -12.65 -4.57
C GLY A 485 39.90 -13.81 -5.12
N VAL A 486 39.99 -15.01 -4.55
CA VAL A 486 39.12 -16.16 -4.88
C VAL A 486 37.71 -15.99 -4.31
N TRP A 487 37.49 -15.04 -3.38
CA TRP A 487 36.26 -14.95 -2.58
C TRP A 487 35.41 -13.69 -2.82
N GLY A 488 35.65 -12.97 -3.92
CA GLY A 488 34.85 -11.81 -4.35
C GLY A 488 35.33 -10.47 -3.77
N GLU A 489 34.94 -9.38 -4.44
CA GLU A 489 35.21 -7.99 -4.01
C GLU A 489 34.52 -7.61 -2.70
#